data_AF-A0A0Q5PT56-F1
#
_entry.id   AF-A0A0Q5PT56-F1
#
_cell.length_a   1.000
_cell.length_b   1.000
_cell.length_c   1.000
_cell.angle_alpha   90.00
_cell.angle_beta   90.00
_cell.angle_gamma   90.00
#
_symmetry.space_group_name_H-M   'P 1'
#
loop_
_entity.id
_entity.type
_entity.pdbx_description
1 polymer ?
#
loop_
_entity_poly.entity_id
_entity_poly.type
_entity_poly.pdbx_seq_one_letter_code
_entity_poly.pdbx_strand_id
1 'polypeptide(L)'
;MNLLLLLSALLSALTGVVSSVRVPEVSHAVAGSARVAGAAEARRPAATRRPVRGLPMLASLVAIPLSIVLPLRSREPLWANRRRE
;
A
#
# COMPACT_ATOMS: atom_id res chain seq x y z
N MET A 1 25.59 3.70 -36.05
CA MET A 1 24.29 3.11 -35.63
C MET A 1 23.95 3.35 -34.16
N ASN A 2 24.89 3.19 -33.21
CA ASN A 2 24.62 3.41 -31.77
C ASN A 2 24.28 4.85 -31.36
N LEU A 3 24.80 5.86 -32.07
CA LEU A 3 24.60 7.27 -31.70
C LEU A 3 23.14 7.72 -31.89
N LEU A 4 22.49 7.22 -32.95
CA LEU A 4 21.06 7.47 -33.20
C LEU A 4 20.18 6.78 -32.15
N LEU A 5 20.55 5.56 -31.72
CA LEU A 5 19.83 4.84 -30.66
C LEU A 5 19.94 5.58 -29.32
N LEU A 6 21.13 6.06 -28.96
CA LEU A 6 21.33 6.88 -27.76
C LEU A 6 20.52 8.17 -27.79
N LEU A 7 20.50 8.88 -28.93
CA LEU A 7 19.70 10.09 -29.09
C LEU A 7 18.20 9.81 -28.99
N SER A 8 17.72 8.71 -29.58
CA SER A 8 16.31 8.32 -29.48
C SER A 8 15.88 7.95 -28.06
N ALA A 9 16.74 7.25 -27.31
CA ALA A 9 16.49 6.92 -25.91
C ALA A 9 16.47 8.18 -25.01
N LEU A 10 17.38 9.12 -25.27
CA LEU A 10 17.43 10.39 -24.53
C LEU A 10 16.18 11.24 -24.77
N LEU A 11 15.74 11.36 -26.03
CA LEU A 11 14.51 12.08 -26.38
C LEU A 11 13.26 11.40 -25.79
N SER A 12 13.21 10.07 -25.77
CA SER A 12 12.12 9.31 -25.15
C SER A 12 12.08 9.49 -23.63
N ALA A 13 13.23 9.54 -22.95
CA ALA A 13 13.30 9.80 -21.52
C ALA A 13 12.85 11.23 -21.19
N LEU A 14 13.30 12.22 -21.97
CA LEU A 14 12.96 13.63 -21.74
C LEU A 14 11.46 13.89 -21.95
N THR A 15 10.85 13.27 -22.96
CA THR A 15 9.41 13.41 -23.25
C THR A 15 8.53 12.56 -22.33
N GLY A 16 8.97 11.35 -21.97
CA GLY A 16 8.25 10.44 -21.07
C GLY A 16 8.18 10.94 -19.62
N VAL A 17 9.25 11.57 -19.13
CA VAL A 17 9.28 12.12 -17.75
C VAL A 17 8.31 13.31 -17.61
N VAL A 18 8.20 14.17 -18.63
CA VAL A 18 7.25 15.31 -18.60
C VAL A 18 5.79 14.84 -18.61
N SER A 19 5.47 13.78 -19.36
CA SER A 19 4.11 13.22 -19.39
C SER A 19 3.72 12.53 -18.06
N SER A 20 4.67 12.03 -17.28
CA SER A 20 4.38 11.32 -16.02
C SER A 20 3.98 12.24 -14.85
N VAL A 21 4.13 13.56 -14.99
CA VAL A 21 4.01 14.49 -13.86
C VAL A 21 2.65 15.18 -13.76
N ARG A 22 1.82 15.22 -14.82
CA ARG A 22 0.45 15.78 -14.77
C ARG A 22 -0.36 15.05 -15.84
N VAL A 23 -1.32 14.18 -15.53
CA VAL A 23 -2.68 14.51 -15.11
C VAL A 23 -3.29 13.29 -14.38
N PRO A 24 -3.72 13.40 -13.12
CA PRO A 24 -4.71 12.46 -12.60
C PRO A 24 -6.04 12.73 -13.29
N GLU A 25 -6.67 11.70 -13.86
CA GLU A 25 -7.97 11.80 -14.51
C GLU A 25 -8.99 12.53 -13.62
N VAL A 26 -9.39 13.73 -14.05
CA VAL A 26 -10.35 14.59 -13.34
C VAL A 26 -11.76 13.97 -13.30
N SER A 27 -12.05 13.00 -14.17
CA SER A 27 -13.32 12.26 -14.22
C SER A 27 -13.57 11.40 -12.97
N HIS A 28 -12.52 10.84 -12.35
CA HIS A 28 -12.65 10.01 -11.16
C HIS A 28 -12.67 10.82 -9.84
N ALA A 29 -12.26 12.09 -9.87
CA ALA A 29 -12.19 12.94 -8.69
C ALA A 29 -13.58 13.30 -8.13
N VAL A 30 -14.59 13.49 -8.98
CA VAL A 30 -15.94 13.90 -8.56
C VAL A 30 -16.74 12.74 -7.92
N ALA A 31 -16.54 11.51 -8.40
CA ALA A 31 -17.18 10.33 -7.81
C ALA A 31 -16.50 9.87 -6.50
N GLY A 32 -15.22 10.23 -6.31
CA GLY A 32 -14.48 10.05 -5.07
C GLY A 32 -14.80 11.11 -4.00
N SER A 33 -14.93 12.38 -4.41
CA SER A 33 -15.15 13.50 -3.47
C SER A 33 -16.45 13.38 -2.67
N ALA A 34 -17.54 12.92 -3.30
CA ALA A 34 -18.81 12.69 -2.60
C ALA A 34 -18.73 11.56 -1.55
N ARG A 35 -17.91 10.51 -1.79
CA ARG A 35 -17.68 9.43 -0.81
C ARG A 35 -16.69 9.84 0.29
N VAL A 36 -15.73 10.72 -0.01
CA VAL A 36 -14.73 11.22 0.95
C VAL A 36 -15.35 12.26 1.90
N ALA A 37 -16.29 13.09 1.45
CA ALA A 37 -16.97 14.06 2.29
C ALA A 37 -17.73 13.42 3.47
N GLY A 38 -18.41 12.28 3.24
CA GLY A 38 -19.07 11.52 4.30
C GLY A 38 -18.10 10.79 5.26
N ALA A 39 -16.87 10.52 4.82
CA ALA A 39 -15.83 9.91 5.66
C ALA A 39 -15.05 10.93 6.49
N ALA A 40 -15.01 12.21 6.09
CA ALA A 40 -14.29 13.25 6.80
C ALA A 40 -14.92 13.59 8.18
N GLU A 41 -16.21 13.35 8.35
CA GLU A 41 -16.93 13.53 9.62
C GLU A 41 -16.73 12.33 10.57
N ALA A 42 -16.35 11.17 10.02
CA ALA A 42 -15.95 10.01 10.80
C ALA A 42 -14.49 10.16 11.27
N ARG A 43 -14.35 10.83 12.41
CA ARG A 43 -13.20 10.72 13.33
C ARG A 43 -11.93 11.41 12.80
N ARG A 44 -11.72 12.66 13.23
CA ARG A 44 -10.38 13.28 13.23
C ARG A 44 -9.38 12.26 13.79
N PRO A 45 -8.41 11.76 13.01
CA PRO A 45 -7.37 10.92 13.58
C PRO A 45 -6.64 11.77 14.59
N ALA A 46 -6.57 11.29 15.84
CA ALA A 46 -5.83 11.97 16.90
C ALA A 46 -4.46 12.34 16.34
N ALA A 47 -4.14 13.64 16.37
CA ALA A 47 -2.91 14.19 15.84
C ALA A 47 -1.73 13.29 16.26
N THR A 48 -1.06 12.72 15.26
CA THR A 48 0.33 12.26 15.37
C THR A 48 0.67 11.39 16.59
N ARG A 49 -0.18 10.42 16.95
CA ARG A 49 0.26 9.35 17.86
C ARG A 49 1.11 8.35 17.08
N ARG A 50 2.39 8.68 16.89
CA ARG A 50 3.37 7.76 16.31
C ARG A 50 3.38 6.50 17.18
N PRO A 51 3.17 5.30 16.63
CA PRO A 51 3.29 4.08 17.41
C PRO A 51 4.74 3.94 17.86
N VAL A 52 5.01 4.29 19.12
CA VAL A 52 6.30 4.05 19.76
C VAL A 52 6.27 2.62 20.28
N ARG A 53 6.89 1.69 19.54
CA ARG A 53 7.11 0.34 20.03
C ARG A 53 8.26 0.39 21.02
N GLY A 54 7.96 0.37 22.32
CA GLY A 54 8.98 0.21 23.36
C GLY A 54 9.69 -1.13 23.18
N LEU A 55 11.02 -1.13 23.25
CA LEU A 55 11.79 -2.37 23.27
C LEU A 55 11.58 -3.06 24.64
N PRO A 56 11.38 -4.39 24.66
CA PRO A 56 11.30 -5.13 25.91
C PRO A 56 12.62 -4.99 26.69
N MET A 57 12.54 -4.73 27.99
CA MET A 57 13.70 -4.81 28.89
C MET A 57 14.16 -6.27 29.01
N LEU A 58 15.44 -6.52 29.31
CA LEU A 58 16.01 -7.88 29.41
C LEU A 58 15.19 -8.81 30.31
N ALA A 59 14.68 -8.31 31.44
CA ALA A 59 13.81 -9.08 32.34
C ALA A 59 12.51 -9.56 31.68
N SER A 60 11.94 -8.76 30.76
CA SER A 60 10.71 -9.14 30.03
C SER A 60 10.96 -10.16 28.93
N LEU A 61 12.19 -10.27 28.40
CA LEU A 61 12.55 -11.28 27.41
C LEU A 61 12.62 -12.69 28.02
N VAL A 62 12.98 -12.81 29.30
CA VAL A 62 13.05 -14.11 30.00
C VAL A 62 11.67 -14.79 30.10
N ALA A 63 10.60 -13.99 30.19
CA ALA A 63 9.23 -14.50 30.26
C ALA A 63 8.65 -14.86 28.88
N ILE A 64 9.34 -14.58 27.78
CA ILE A 64 8.84 -14.87 26.43
C ILE A 64 9.13 -16.35 26.12
N PRO A 65 8.11 -17.16 25.81
CA PRO A 65 8.33 -18.54 25.41
C PRO A 65 9.17 -18.58 24.13
N LEU A 66 10.23 -19.39 24.12
CA LEU A 66 11.15 -19.56 22.98
C LEU A 66 10.46 -20.13 21.73
N SER A 67 9.28 -20.73 21.91
CA SER A 67 8.46 -21.26 20.82
C SER A 67 7.00 -20.89 21.04
N ILE A 68 6.42 -20.20 20.07
CA ILE A 68 4.97 -20.00 19.99
C ILE A 68 4.45 -21.08 19.06
N VAL A 69 3.63 -22.00 19.59
CA VAL A 69 2.89 -22.94 18.75
C VAL A 69 1.72 -22.18 18.13
N LEU A 70 1.85 -21.83 16.86
CA LEU A 70 0.76 -21.24 16.09
C LEU A 70 -0.19 -22.37 15.66
N PRO A 71 -1.45 -22.40 16.13
CA PRO A 71 -2.39 -23.40 15.69
C PRO A 71 -2.77 -23.12 14.22
N LEU A 72 -2.12 -23.83 13.29
CA LEU A 72 -2.50 -23.82 11.89
C LEU A 72 -3.83 -24.57 11.76
N ARG A 73 -4.93 -23.83 11.69
CA ARG A 73 -6.22 -24.43 11.36
C ARG A 73 -6.28 -24.62 9.84
N SER A 74 -6.60 -25.83 9.40
CA SER A 74 -7.01 -26.05 8.02
C SER A 74 -8.21 -25.16 7.74
N ARG A 75 -8.09 -24.28 6.76
CA ARG A 75 -9.16 -23.41 6.30
C ARG A 75 -9.45 -23.77 4.86
N GLU A 76 -10.72 -23.98 4.58
CA GLU A 76 -11.19 -24.20 3.22
C GLU A 76 -10.71 -23.03 2.31
N PRO A 77 -10.09 -23.32 1.16
CA PRO A 77 -9.61 -22.26 0.29
C PRO A 77 -10.78 -21.43 -0.24
N LEU A 78 -10.54 -20.13 -0.43
CA LEU A 78 -11.59 -19.15 -0.80
C LEU A 78 -12.37 -19.48 -2.08
N TRP A 79 -11.83 -20.36 -2.92
CA TRP A 79 -12.44 -20.79 -4.17
C TRP A 79 -13.18 -22.13 -4.08
N ALA A 80 -13.09 -22.88 -2.97
CA ALA A 80 -13.75 -24.18 -2.84
C ALA A 80 -15.28 -24.09 -2.95
N ASN A 81 -15.85 -23.01 -2.42
CA ASN A 81 -17.30 -22.75 -2.49
C ASN A 81 -17.73 -22.01 -3.76
N ARG A 82 -16.82 -21.75 -4.72
CA ARG A 82 -17.20 -21.10 -5.97
C ARG A 82 -17.68 -22.16 -6.95
N ARG A 83 -18.91 -21.99 -7.46
CA ARG A 83 -19.39 -22.76 -8.62
C ARG A 83 -18.43 -22.54 -9.78
N ARG A 84 -17.94 -23.63 -10.35
CA ARG A 84 -17.24 -23.63 -11.63
C ARG A 84 -18.32 -23.53 -12.71
N GLU A 85 -18.54 -22.33 -13.22
CA GLU A 85 -19.30 -22.06 -14.44
C GLU A 85 -18.33 -21.73 -15.56
#